data_AF-G9K8V9-F1
#
_entry.id   AF-G9K8V9-F1
#
_cell.length_a   1.000
_cell.length_b   1.000
_cell.length_c   1.000
_cell.angle_alpha   90.00
_cell.angle_beta   90.00
_cell.angle_gamma   90.00
#
_symmetry.space_group_name_H-M   'P 1'
#
loop_
_entity.id
_entity.type
_entity.pdbx_description
1 polymer ?
#
loop_
_entity_poly.entity_id
_entity_poly.type
_entity_poly.pdbx_seq_one_letter_code
_entity_poly.pdbx_strand_id
1 'polypeptide(L)'
;SESLEVLCLNDNHLDAIPPSVCLLKSLSELYLGNNPGLRELPAELGQLSNLWQLDIEDLNITNVPAEIKKEGPKAMLSYLRAQLRKAEKCKLMKMIIVGPPRQGKSTLLEILQTGRAPQVVHSEA
;
A
#
# COMPACT_ATOMS: atom_id res chain seq x y z
N SER A 1 -9.17 -15.20 -30.85
CA SER A 1 -9.59 -14.04 -30.04
C SER A 1 -8.33 -13.29 -29.70
N GLU A 2 -8.10 -12.12 -30.29
CA GLU A 2 -6.92 -11.33 -29.96
C GLU A 2 -7.16 -10.66 -28.61
N SER A 3 -6.31 -10.95 -27.63
CA SER A 3 -6.35 -10.34 -26.32
C SER A 3 -5.09 -9.52 -26.11
N LEU A 4 -5.25 -8.25 -25.75
CA LEU A 4 -4.11 -7.38 -25.48
C LEU A 4 -3.49 -7.74 -24.13
N GLU A 5 -2.22 -8.11 -24.16
CA GLU A 5 -1.44 -8.49 -22.97
C GLU A 5 -0.51 -7.35 -22.52
N VAL A 6 0.08 -6.63 -23.47
CA VAL A 6 1.03 -5.54 -23.20
C VAL A 6 0.49 -4.24 -23.79
N LEU A 7 0.44 -3.19 -22.98
CA LEU A 7 0.05 -1.84 -23.40
C LEU A 7 1.12 -0.83 -23.00
N CYS A 8 1.79 -0.25 -23.99
CA CYS A 8 2.79 0.80 -23.80
C CYS A 8 2.20 2.16 -24.15
N LEU A 9 2.16 3.06 -23.17
CA LEU A 9 1.66 4.43 -23.28
C LEU A 9 2.69 5.45 -22.76
N ASN A 10 3.96 5.05 -22.69
CA ASN A 10 5.05 5.91 -22.27
C ASN A 10 5.17 7.16 -23.17
N ASP A 11 5.70 8.25 -22.61
CA ASP A 11 6.06 9.48 -23.34
C ASP A 11 4.86 10.14 -24.04
N ASN A 12 3.72 10.19 -23.35
CA ASN A 12 2.50 10.82 -23.83
C ASN A 12 2.07 11.99 -22.93
N HIS A 13 0.97 12.64 -23.31
CA HIS A 13 0.35 13.73 -22.55
C HIS A 13 -0.96 13.28 -21.91
N LEU A 14 -0.98 12.06 -21.34
CA LEU A 14 -2.17 11.54 -20.69
C LEU A 14 -2.41 12.29 -19.37
N ASP A 15 -3.60 12.87 -19.23
CA ASP A 15 -4.08 13.43 -17.95
C ASP A 15 -4.77 12.37 -17.09
N ALA A 16 -5.31 11.33 -17.72
CA ALA A 16 -6.03 10.24 -17.08
C ALA A 16 -5.93 8.95 -17.90
N ILE A 17 -6.05 7.81 -17.23
CA ILE A 17 -6.19 6.51 -17.87
C ILE A 17 -7.66 6.32 -18.26
N PRO A 18 -7.99 6.06 -19.54
CA PRO A 18 -9.36 5.88 -19.96
C PRO A 18 -9.97 4.59 -19.36
N PRO A 19 -11.28 4.58 -19.02
CA PRO A 19 -11.93 3.41 -18.42
C PRO A 19 -11.84 2.13 -19.24
N SER A 20 -11.67 2.24 -20.55
CA SER A 20 -11.49 1.10 -21.46
C SER A 20 -10.25 0.26 -21.13
N VAL A 21 -9.17 0.86 -20.61
CA VAL A 21 -7.96 0.13 -20.19
C VAL A 21 -8.27 -0.82 -19.04
N CYS A 22 -9.17 -0.43 -18.13
CA CYS A 22 -9.60 -1.26 -16.99
C CYS A 22 -10.46 -2.47 -17.40
N LEU A 23 -10.91 -2.52 -18.66
CA LEU A 23 -11.69 -3.64 -19.22
C LEU A 23 -10.80 -4.71 -19.86
N LEU A 24 -9.51 -4.45 -20.06
CA LEU A 24 -8.56 -5.37 -20.71
C LEU A 24 -8.16 -6.51 -19.76
N LYS A 25 -9.02 -7.53 -19.60
CA LYS A 25 -8.81 -8.60 -18.62
C LYS A 25 -7.56 -9.46 -18.83
N SER A 26 -7.02 -9.50 -20.05
CA SER A 26 -5.78 -10.21 -20.36
C SER A 26 -4.52 -9.37 -20.18
N LEU A 27 -4.65 -8.07 -19.87
CA LEU A 27 -3.50 -7.18 -19.73
C LEU A 27 -2.61 -7.63 -18.57
N SER A 28 -1.35 -7.90 -18.88
CA SER A 28 -0.30 -8.35 -17.97
C SER A 28 0.75 -7.28 -17.71
N GLU A 29 0.94 -6.35 -18.65
CA GLU A 29 1.91 -5.26 -18.54
C GLU A 29 1.30 -3.92 -19.02
N LEU A 30 1.46 -2.88 -18.20
CA LEU A 30 1.03 -1.52 -18.50
C LEU A 30 2.16 -0.54 -18.23
N TYR A 31 2.59 0.18 -19.26
CA TYR A 31 3.64 1.19 -19.16
C TYR A 31 3.05 2.58 -19.37
N LEU A 32 3.21 3.46 -18.36
CA LEU A 32 2.64 4.81 -18.33
C LEU A 32 3.70 5.89 -18.07
N GLY A 33 4.99 5.55 -18.09
CA GLY A 33 6.08 6.47 -17.76
C GLY A 33 6.04 7.76 -18.58
N ASN A 34 6.59 8.85 -18.04
CA ASN A 34 6.66 10.14 -18.73
C ASN A 34 5.29 10.69 -19.20
N ASN A 35 4.24 10.56 -18.39
CA ASN A 35 2.94 11.21 -18.59
C ASN A 35 2.68 12.26 -17.50
N PRO A 36 3.22 13.49 -17.62
CA PRO A 36 3.23 14.45 -16.51
C PRO A 36 1.83 14.94 -16.07
N GLY A 37 0.83 14.80 -16.92
CA GLY A 37 -0.58 15.09 -16.62
C GLY A 37 -1.24 14.05 -15.71
N LEU A 38 -0.72 12.81 -15.69
CA LEU A 38 -1.33 11.68 -15.01
C LEU A 38 -1.02 11.75 -13.51
N ARG A 39 -2.01 12.20 -12.73
CA ARG A 39 -1.89 12.41 -11.27
C ARG A 39 -2.59 11.35 -10.44
N GLU A 40 -3.50 10.59 -11.03
CA GLU A 40 -4.31 9.60 -10.33
C GLU A 40 -4.43 8.32 -11.15
N LEU A 41 -4.38 7.18 -10.46
CA LEU A 41 -4.66 5.87 -11.04
C LEU A 41 -6.10 5.45 -10.72
N PRO A 42 -6.92 5.03 -11.70
CA PRO A 42 -8.28 4.60 -11.44
C PRO A 42 -8.30 3.33 -10.58
N ALA A 43 -9.24 3.26 -9.62
CA ALA A 43 -9.34 2.13 -8.69
C ALA A 43 -9.64 0.80 -9.40
N GLU A 44 -10.28 0.89 -10.57
CA GLU A 44 -10.63 -0.22 -11.45
C GLU A 44 -9.41 -0.97 -11.99
N LEU A 45 -8.21 -0.36 -12.03
CA LEU A 45 -6.96 -1.09 -12.33
C LEU A 45 -6.75 -2.25 -11.36
N GLY A 46 -7.19 -2.13 -10.11
CA GLY A 46 -7.14 -3.21 -9.12
C GLY A 46 -7.99 -4.44 -9.48
N GLN A 47 -8.83 -4.37 -10.52
CA GLN A 47 -9.59 -5.51 -11.05
C GLN A 47 -8.84 -6.30 -12.13
N LEU A 48 -7.72 -5.79 -12.66
CA LEU A 48 -6.91 -6.46 -13.67
C LEU A 48 -6.06 -7.55 -13.00
N SER A 49 -6.59 -8.78 -12.95
CA SER A 49 -5.97 -9.89 -12.21
C SER A 49 -4.66 -10.41 -12.80
N ASN A 50 -4.44 -10.18 -14.09
CA ASN A 50 -3.24 -10.61 -14.80
C ASN A 50 -2.13 -9.54 -14.82
N LEU A 51 -2.46 -8.30 -14.47
CA LEU A 51 -1.53 -7.19 -14.48
C LEU A 51 -0.52 -7.36 -13.35
N TRP A 52 0.73 -7.67 -13.70
CA TRP A 52 1.82 -7.87 -12.76
C TRP A 52 2.90 -6.79 -12.91
N GLN A 53 3.01 -6.19 -14.09
CA GLN A 53 3.92 -5.09 -14.38
C GLN A 53 3.13 -3.79 -14.59
N LEU A 54 3.48 -2.78 -13.80
CA LEU A 54 2.92 -1.43 -13.88
C LEU A 54 4.06 -0.43 -13.75
N ASP A 55 4.40 0.22 -14.85
CA ASP A 55 5.39 1.30 -14.87
C ASP A 55 4.69 2.65 -14.76
N ILE A 56 5.12 3.43 -13.76
CA ILE A 56 4.63 4.77 -13.42
C ILE A 56 5.81 5.72 -13.17
N GLU A 57 6.94 5.48 -13.80
CA GLU A 57 8.12 6.33 -13.72
C GLU A 57 7.81 7.77 -14.19
N ASP A 58 8.38 8.76 -13.51
CA ASP A 58 8.19 10.17 -13.80
C ASP A 58 6.71 10.65 -13.77
N LEU A 59 5.88 9.99 -12.97
CA LEU A 59 4.49 10.38 -12.69
C LEU A 59 4.30 10.99 -11.29
N ASN A 60 3.44 12.00 -11.21
CA ASN A 60 3.07 12.65 -9.95
C ASN A 60 1.82 12.02 -9.31
N ILE A 61 1.82 10.69 -9.13
CA ILE A 61 0.68 9.94 -8.58
C ILE A 61 0.44 10.31 -7.11
N THR A 62 -0.71 10.94 -6.82
CA THR A 62 -1.11 11.44 -5.49
C THR A 62 -2.05 10.51 -4.74
N ASN A 63 -2.85 9.72 -5.46
CA ASN A 63 -3.88 8.88 -4.85
C ASN A 63 -3.36 7.53 -4.31
N VAL A 64 -2.09 7.20 -4.53
CA VAL A 64 -1.42 6.02 -3.95
C VAL A 64 -0.29 6.47 -3.00
N PRO A 65 -0.30 6.02 -1.73
CA PRO A 65 0.72 6.39 -0.75
C PRO A 65 2.13 6.01 -1.19
N ALA A 66 3.13 6.81 -0.78
CA ALA A 66 4.53 6.59 -1.15
C ALA A 66 5.07 5.24 -0.66
N GLU A 67 4.60 4.77 0.49
CA GLU A 67 4.97 3.48 1.08
C GLU A 67 4.51 2.33 0.17
N ILE A 68 3.28 2.41 -0.35
CA ILE A 68 2.71 1.41 -1.24
C ILE A 68 3.41 1.42 -2.60
N LYS A 69 3.78 2.61 -3.12
CA LYS A 69 4.55 2.73 -4.37
C LYS A 69 5.90 2.00 -4.27
N LYS A 70 6.57 2.07 -3.11
CA LYS A 70 7.85 1.39 -2.87
C LYS A 70 7.74 -0.14 -2.79
N GLU A 71 6.57 -0.66 -2.41
CA GLU A 71 6.32 -2.12 -2.36
C GLU A 71 6.08 -2.73 -3.75
N GLY A 72 5.90 -1.89 -4.78
CA GLY A 72 5.82 -2.28 -6.18
C GLY A 72 4.40 -2.51 -6.72
N PRO A 73 4.29 -2.95 -7.99
CA PRO A 73 3.03 -3.00 -8.74
C PRO A 73 1.91 -3.76 -8.04
N LYS A 74 2.23 -4.94 -7.49
CA LYS A 74 1.24 -5.80 -6.82
C LYS A 74 0.60 -5.14 -5.60
N ALA A 75 1.39 -4.41 -4.82
CA ALA A 75 0.90 -3.68 -3.65
C ALA A 75 0.01 -2.52 -4.09
N MET A 76 0.41 -1.77 -5.12
CA MET A 76 -0.38 -0.69 -5.70
C MET A 76 -1.73 -1.18 -6.22
N LEU A 77 -1.76 -2.25 -7.01
CA LEU A 77 -3.01 -2.83 -7.54
C LEU A 77 -3.91 -3.35 -6.41
N SER A 78 -3.32 -3.97 -5.38
CA SER A 78 -4.07 -4.40 -4.20
C SER A 78 -4.67 -3.22 -3.44
N TYR A 79 -3.93 -2.11 -3.32
CA TYR A 79 -4.40 -0.87 -2.72
C TYR A 79 -5.56 -0.26 -3.51
N LEU A 80 -5.42 -0.14 -4.84
CA LEU A 80 -6.49 0.35 -5.73
C LEU A 80 -7.74 -0.53 -5.64
N ARG A 81 -7.58 -1.85 -5.60
CA ARG A 81 -8.67 -2.81 -5.39
C ARG A 81 -9.36 -2.62 -4.04
N ALA A 82 -8.60 -2.28 -2.99
CA ALA A 82 -9.16 -1.99 -1.67
C ALA A 82 -9.98 -0.69 -1.68
N GLN A 83 -9.52 0.36 -2.39
CA GLN A 83 -10.28 1.60 -2.57
C GLN A 83 -11.62 1.35 -3.27
N LEU A 84 -11.64 0.50 -4.31
CA LEU A 84 -12.87 0.13 -5.02
C LEU A 84 -13.90 -0.55 -4.10
N ARG A 85 -13.42 -1.32 -3.11
CA ARG A 85 -14.26 -1.95 -2.09
C ARG A 85 -14.68 -1.00 -0.97
N LYS A 86 -14.28 0.27 -1.02
CA LYS A 86 -14.46 1.27 0.04
C LYS A 86 -13.87 0.79 1.38
N ALA A 87 -12.71 0.13 1.31
CA ALA A 87 -12.02 -0.34 2.51
C ALA A 87 -11.60 0.84 3.39
N GLU A 88 -11.79 0.70 4.70
CA GLU A 88 -11.35 1.70 5.67
C GLU A 88 -9.87 1.54 6.01
N LYS A 89 -9.23 2.63 6.43
CA LYS A 89 -7.83 2.61 6.82
C LYS A 89 -7.67 1.88 8.16
N CYS A 90 -6.96 0.76 8.17
CA CYS A 90 -6.54 0.10 9.39
C CYS A 90 -5.35 0.86 10.02
N LYS A 91 -5.58 1.50 11.17
CA LYS A 91 -4.52 2.22 11.90
C LYS A 91 -3.73 1.24 12.76
N LEU A 92 -2.55 0.84 12.29
CA LEU A 92 -1.62 0.01 13.05
C LEU A 92 -0.47 0.89 13.58
N MET A 93 -0.16 0.81 14.88
CA MET A 93 0.97 1.49 15.49
C MET A 93 2.00 0.47 15.98
N LYS A 94 3.27 0.67 15.63
CA LYS A 94 4.38 -0.09 16.20
C LYS A 94 4.98 0.71 17.35
N MET A 95 4.86 0.21 18.57
CA MET A 95 5.49 0.82 19.75
C MET A 95 6.86 0.16 20.00
N ILE A 96 7.93 0.96 20.09
CA ILE A 96 9.28 0.47 20.39
C ILE A 96 9.66 0.97 21.78
N ILE A 97 9.90 0.05 22.73
CA ILE A 97 10.34 0.38 24.09
C ILE A 97 11.87 0.27 24.14
N VAL A 98 12.56 1.41 24.34
CA VAL A 98 14.03 1.49 24.40
C VAL A 98 14.47 2.04 25.74
N GLY A 99 15.57 1.52 26.27
CA GLY A 99 16.16 1.98 27.54
C GLY A 99 17.25 1.04 28.05
N PRO A 100 18.05 1.44 29.06
CA PRO A 100 19.16 0.65 29.58
C PRO A 100 18.72 -0.70 30.14
N PRO A 101 19.60 -1.72 30.18
CA PRO A 101 19.25 -3.04 30.73
C PRO A 101 18.75 -2.91 32.18
N ARG A 102 17.76 -3.74 32.54
CA ARG A 102 17.16 -3.81 33.90
C ARG A 102 16.43 -2.55 34.39
N GLN A 103 16.08 -1.61 33.52
CA GLN A 103 15.28 -0.41 33.83
C GLN A 103 13.79 -0.57 33.49
N GLY A 104 13.12 -1.64 33.93
CA GLY A 104 11.65 -1.74 33.92
C GLY A 104 10.93 -1.95 32.56
N LYS A 105 11.64 -2.11 31.44
CA LYS A 105 11.00 -2.32 30.11
C LYS A 105 10.06 -3.52 30.06
N SER A 106 10.44 -4.66 30.65
CA SER A 106 9.60 -5.86 30.70
C SER A 106 8.34 -5.63 31.52
N THR A 107 8.48 -4.91 32.64
CA THR A 107 7.36 -4.51 33.50
C THR A 107 6.39 -3.58 32.75
N LEU A 108 6.91 -2.61 32.01
CA LEU A 108 6.08 -1.73 31.16
C LEU A 108 5.34 -2.53 30.08
N LEU A 109 6.01 -3.49 29.44
CA LEU A 109 5.39 -4.37 28.44
C LEU A 109 4.25 -5.20 29.06
N GLU A 110 4.47 -5.77 30.23
CA GLU A 110 3.47 -6.55 30.97
C GLU A 110 2.25 -5.70 31.35
N ILE A 111 2.46 -4.48 31.84
CA ILE A 111 1.36 -3.54 32.16
C ILE A 111 0.54 -3.22 30.91
N LEU A 112 1.20 -2.96 29.78
CA LEU A 112 0.51 -2.63 28.52
C LEU A 112 -0.27 -3.82 27.94
N GLN A 113 0.22 -5.05 28.14
CA GLN A 113 -0.45 -6.26 27.67
C GLN A 113 -1.60 -6.69 28.59
N THR A 114 -1.43 -6.56 29.90
CA THR A 114 -2.36 -7.11 30.89
C THR A 114 -3.31 -6.07 31.47
N GLY A 115 -3.00 -4.78 31.33
CA GLY A 115 -3.70 -3.68 31.98
C GLY A 115 -3.56 -3.63 33.50
N ARG A 116 -2.63 -4.40 34.10
CA ARG A 116 -2.46 -4.53 35.55
C ARG A 116 -1.09 -4.02 36.00
N ALA A 117 -1.07 -3.27 37.09
CA ALA A 117 0.17 -2.91 37.76
C ALA A 117 0.76 -4.11 38.51
N PRO A 118 2.09 -4.25 38.59
CA PRO A 118 2.73 -5.28 39.39
C PRO A 118 2.29 -5.15 40.85
N GLN A 119 1.81 -6.26 41.42
CA GLN A 119 1.53 -6.34 42.85
C GLN A 119 2.88 -6.41 43.57
N VAL A 120 3.24 -5.37 44.31
CA VAL A 120 4.41 -5.41 45.18
C VAL A 120 4.07 -6.37 46.31
N VAL A 121 4.58 -7.60 46.23
CA VAL A 121 4.52 -8.54 47.35
C VAL A 121 5.47 -8.00 48.41
N HIS A 122 4.92 -7.27 49.38
CA HIS A 122 5.64 -6.98 50.61
C HIS A 122 5.81 -8.32 51.36
N SER A 123 6.96 -8.96 51.18
CA SER A 123 7.43 -9.92 52.17
C SER A 123 7.92 -9.12 53.36
N GLU A 124 7.04 -8.91 54.33
CA GLU A 124 7.44 -8.59 55.70
C GLU A 124 8.23 -9.78 56.24
N ALA A 125 9.44 -9.49 56.74
CA ALA A 125 10.30 -10.42 57.46
C ALA A 125 10.04 -10.31 58.97
#